data_AF-A0A7C9KAM9-F1
#
_entry.id   AF-A0A7C9KAM9-F1
#
_cell.length_a   1.000
_cell.length_b   1.000
_cell.length_c   1.000
_cell.angle_alpha   90.00
_cell.angle_beta   90.00
_cell.angle_gamma   90.00
#
_symmetry.space_group_name_H-M   'P 1'
#
loop_
_entity.id
_entity.type
_entity.pdbx_description
1 polymer ?
#
loop_
_entity_poly.entity_id
_entity_poly.type
_entity_poly.pdbx_seq_one_letter_code
_entity_poly.pdbx_strand_id
1 'polypeptide(L)'
;MCGICGFTQATQGDLPILQAMDDVMAHRGPDGEGCYIDEGIALGHRRLSLIDLSGGNQPMVRLTGEHASEITSPALDGQGNPFLGQAKACERGDWAIVFNGEIYNYRDLREQLQQEGWGFQTSSDTEVLLVGYLAWGEAVLDRLRGMFAFAIWEKKTHELFCARDFFGIKPFYYTVQDGQFVFASEIKCILEHPAYERRLNEDALEQYLCFQFSALDETFFKDIFKLPPATCMRVGQEGILSVRRYWRPEYAFDGSRPMADTVEAIDGAMRESVRYHNVADVEVGSFLSSGIDSSYMAACLAKENPGIKTFTVGFSEYSGERDEISWAGELADTLGIANTSHHITEDEYWESLPAVQWHMDEPSADPSAVALYFVDKLAATQVKAVLSGEGADEFFGGYRIYQVPFSNAKLSWAPKGLLRGASKAARALHVRGANYLERASETAEDWYYTNANGVAFSPQERERLRSGKRAAGQPAPAA
;
A
#
# COMPACT_ATOMS: atom_id res chain seq x y z
N MET A 1 -2.04 -9.46 3.85
CA MET A 1 -3.24 -8.73 3.39
C MET A 1 -3.70 -9.33 2.08
N CYS A 2 -5.00 -9.44 1.80
CA CYS A 2 -5.54 -10.08 0.60
C CYS A 2 -4.93 -9.62 -0.74
N GLY A 3 -5.11 -10.43 -1.78
CA GLY A 3 -4.79 -10.13 -3.17
C GLY A 3 -6.04 -10.15 -4.02
N ILE A 4 -6.17 -9.23 -4.98
CA ILE A 4 -7.25 -9.23 -5.98
C ILE A 4 -6.62 -9.18 -7.37
N CYS A 5 -7.24 -9.85 -8.33
CA CYS A 5 -6.90 -9.76 -9.74
C CYS A 5 -8.14 -9.99 -10.61
N GLY A 6 -8.05 -9.63 -11.88
CA GLY A 6 -9.11 -9.91 -12.83
C GLY A 6 -8.93 -9.24 -14.18
N PHE A 7 -9.79 -9.60 -15.12
CA PHE A 7 -9.79 -9.01 -16.46
C PHE A 7 -11.15 -9.10 -17.15
N THR A 8 -11.43 -8.14 -18.03
CA THR A 8 -12.65 -8.10 -18.85
C THR A 8 -12.53 -8.94 -20.12
N GLN A 9 -13.66 -9.17 -20.80
CA GLN A 9 -13.77 -10.00 -22.00
C GLN A 9 -13.34 -11.46 -21.78
N ALA A 10 -13.39 -11.93 -20.54
CA ALA A 10 -13.08 -13.31 -20.21
C ALA A 10 -14.18 -14.26 -20.70
N THR A 11 -13.77 -15.50 -20.94
CA THR A 11 -14.62 -16.65 -21.20
C THR A 11 -14.32 -17.74 -20.18
N GLN A 12 -15.21 -18.73 -20.07
CA GLN A 12 -14.99 -19.90 -19.22
C GLN A 12 -13.66 -20.64 -19.48
N GLY A 13 -13.10 -20.52 -20.69
CA GLY A 13 -11.81 -21.10 -21.06
C GLY A 13 -10.59 -20.40 -20.43
N ASP A 14 -10.77 -19.20 -19.89
CA ASP A 14 -9.68 -18.36 -19.37
C ASP A 14 -9.40 -18.60 -17.87
N LEU A 15 -10.09 -19.56 -17.24
CA LEU A 15 -9.81 -19.97 -15.87
C LEU A 15 -8.32 -20.27 -15.60
N PRO A 16 -7.56 -20.95 -16.48
CA PRO A 16 -6.13 -21.16 -16.26
C PRO A 16 -5.31 -19.86 -16.22
N ILE A 17 -5.71 -18.84 -16.99
CA ILE A 17 -5.06 -17.53 -16.99
C ILE A 17 -5.33 -16.86 -15.65
N LEU A 18 -6.60 -16.80 -15.24
CA LEU A 18 -6.98 -16.23 -13.94
C LEU A 18 -6.24 -16.93 -12.78
N GLN A 19 -6.13 -18.26 -12.82
CA GLN A 19 -5.43 -19.02 -11.81
C GLN A 19 -3.93 -18.64 -11.75
N ALA A 20 -3.26 -18.51 -12.89
CA ALA A 20 -1.86 -18.08 -12.91
C ALA A 20 -1.67 -16.69 -12.29
N MET A 21 -2.57 -15.75 -12.60
CA MET A 21 -2.57 -14.41 -11.99
C MET A 21 -2.82 -14.45 -10.47
N ASP A 22 -3.68 -15.35 -10.00
CA ASP A 22 -4.02 -15.51 -8.58
C ASP A 22 -2.91 -16.25 -7.79
N ASP A 23 -2.30 -17.27 -8.37
CA ASP A 23 -1.24 -18.10 -7.79
C ASP A 23 0.03 -17.29 -7.47
N VAL A 24 0.44 -16.39 -8.36
CA VAL A 24 1.67 -15.58 -8.16
C VAL A 24 1.55 -14.55 -7.03
N MET A 25 0.36 -14.37 -6.45
CA MET A 25 0.14 -13.54 -5.26
C MET A 25 -0.34 -14.33 -4.04
N ALA A 26 -0.17 -15.65 -4.00
CA ALA A 26 -0.61 -16.50 -2.89
C ALA A 26 -0.05 -16.07 -1.52
N HIS A 27 1.15 -15.48 -1.44
CA HIS A 27 1.74 -14.95 -0.20
C HIS A 27 0.90 -13.85 0.46
N ARG A 28 0.09 -13.12 -0.31
CA ARG A 28 -0.81 -12.08 0.21
C ARG A 28 -1.93 -12.66 1.06
N GLY A 29 -2.49 -13.79 0.61
CA GLY A 29 -3.66 -14.42 1.20
C GLY A 29 -3.53 -15.93 1.32
N PRO A 30 -2.79 -16.43 2.32
CA PRO A 30 -2.54 -17.86 2.51
C PRO A 30 -3.71 -18.64 3.11
N ASP A 31 -4.77 -17.97 3.59
CA ASP A 31 -5.89 -18.63 4.29
C ASP A 31 -6.96 -19.17 3.33
N GLY A 32 -7.03 -18.68 2.10
CA GLY A 32 -8.03 -19.13 1.14
C GLY A 32 -7.88 -18.50 -0.25
N GLU A 33 -8.62 -19.05 -1.19
CA GLU A 33 -8.64 -18.62 -2.58
C GLU A 33 -10.06 -18.69 -3.14
N GLY A 34 -10.31 -17.96 -4.22
CA GLY A 34 -11.57 -18.04 -4.95
C GLY A 34 -11.49 -17.38 -6.30
N CYS A 35 -12.36 -17.83 -7.20
CA CYS A 35 -12.52 -17.27 -8.53
C CYS A 35 -14.00 -17.02 -8.83
N TYR A 36 -14.25 -16.09 -9.72
CA TYR A 36 -15.55 -15.85 -10.34
C TYR A 36 -15.30 -15.56 -11.81
N ILE A 37 -15.94 -16.29 -12.70
CA ILE A 37 -15.78 -16.10 -14.14
C ILE A 37 -17.13 -16.26 -14.82
N ASP A 38 -17.54 -15.21 -15.50
CA ASP A 38 -18.82 -15.08 -16.20
C ASP A 38 -18.54 -14.51 -17.59
N GLU A 39 -19.55 -14.44 -18.45
CA GLU A 39 -19.40 -13.88 -19.80
C GLU A 39 -18.92 -12.41 -19.73
N GLY A 40 -17.67 -12.20 -20.11
CA GLY A 40 -17.05 -10.88 -20.16
C GLY A 40 -16.25 -10.46 -18.92
N ILE A 41 -16.11 -11.31 -17.90
CA ILE A 41 -15.32 -10.97 -16.69
C ILE A 41 -14.71 -12.20 -16.02
N ALA A 42 -13.48 -12.04 -15.51
CA ALA A 42 -12.81 -12.96 -14.61
C ALA A 42 -12.31 -12.19 -13.38
N LEU A 43 -12.56 -12.70 -12.18
CA LEU A 43 -12.17 -12.12 -10.89
C LEU A 43 -11.55 -13.20 -10.00
N GLY A 44 -10.35 -12.93 -9.48
CA GLY A 44 -9.58 -13.82 -8.60
C GLY A 44 -9.28 -13.13 -7.27
N HIS A 45 -9.20 -13.92 -6.21
CA HIS A 45 -8.93 -13.41 -4.87
C HIS A 45 -8.13 -14.38 -4.01
N ARG A 46 -7.07 -13.87 -3.39
CA ARG A 46 -6.30 -14.51 -2.31
C ARG A 46 -6.69 -13.93 -0.96
N ARG A 47 -7.09 -14.77 -0.01
CA ARG A 47 -7.64 -14.38 1.29
C ARG A 47 -6.63 -14.48 2.43
N LEU A 48 -6.42 -13.37 3.13
CA LEU A 48 -5.95 -13.38 4.52
C LEU A 48 -7.16 -13.06 5.41
N SER A 49 -7.57 -14.00 6.25
CA SER A 49 -8.81 -13.91 7.02
C SER A 49 -8.59 -13.08 8.29
N LEU A 50 -9.13 -11.85 8.30
CA LEU A 50 -9.06 -10.91 9.43
C LEU A 50 -10.42 -10.63 10.07
N ILE A 51 -11.47 -10.48 9.26
CA ILE A 51 -12.86 -10.26 9.69
C ILE A 51 -13.74 -11.36 9.09
N ASP A 52 -14.65 -11.92 9.89
CA ASP A 52 -15.53 -13.02 9.55
C ASP A 52 -14.77 -14.23 8.97
N LEU A 53 -13.99 -14.89 9.85
CA LEU A 53 -13.04 -15.95 9.48
C LEU A 53 -13.67 -17.07 8.63
N SER A 54 -14.96 -17.37 8.81
CA SER A 54 -15.67 -18.42 8.07
C SER A 54 -16.49 -17.91 6.88
N GLY A 55 -17.12 -16.74 6.99
CA GLY A 55 -18.14 -16.26 6.05
C GLY A 55 -17.68 -15.17 5.09
N GLY A 56 -16.45 -14.66 5.22
CA GLY A 56 -15.90 -13.58 4.38
C GLY A 56 -15.02 -14.03 3.21
N ASN A 57 -15.27 -15.21 2.63
CA ASN A 57 -14.54 -15.67 1.45
C ASN A 57 -14.93 -14.87 0.20
N GLN A 58 -14.00 -14.73 -0.75
CA GLN A 58 -14.21 -13.91 -1.94
C GLN A 58 -13.70 -14.66 -3.19
N PRO A 59 -14.20 -14.35 -4.40
CA PRO A 59 -15.18 -13.31 -4.73
C PRO A 59 -16.53 -13.54 -4.05
N MET A 60 -17.10 -12.49 -3.48
CA MET A 60 -18.43 -12.56 -2.86
C MET A 60 -19.47 -12.20 -3.91
N VAL A 61 -20.53 -12.99 -4.02
CA VAL A 61 -21.53 -12.82 -5.09
C VAL A 61 -22.92 -12.72 -4.51
N ARG A 62 -23.69 -11.74 -4.99
CA ARG A 62 -25.07 -11.49 -4.61
C ARG A 62 -26.00 -11.81 -5.78
N LEU A 63 -27.06 -12.57 -5.50
CA LEU A 63 -27.91 -13.07 -6.58
C LEU A 63 -28.67 -11.97 -7.33
N THR A 64 -29.13 -10.95 -6.63
CA THR A 64 -29.93 -9.85 -7.19
C THR A 64 -29.50 -8.51 -6.58
N GLY A 65 -30.03 -7.40 -7.09
CA GLY A 65 -29.88 -6.07 -6.48
C GLY A 65 -30.94 -5.72 -5.42
N GLU A 66 -31.80 -6.67 -5.03
CA GLU A 66 -32.96 -6.42 -4.16
C GLU A 66 -32.59 -6.41 -2.67
N HIS A 67 -33.35 -5.76 -1.79
CA HIS A 67 -33.01 -5.65 -0.36
C HIS A 67 -32.75 -7.01 0.33
N ALA A 68 -33.54 -8.03 0.01
CA ALA A 68 -33.34 -9.40 0.44
C ALA A 68 -32.79 -10.23 -0.72
N SER A 69 -31.55 -10.70 -0.61
CA SER A 69 -30.93 -11.53 -1.65
C SER A 69 -30.00 -12.55 -1.00
N GLU A 70 -29.84 -13.70 -1.65
CA GLU A 70 -28.85 -14.69 -1.24
C GLU A 70 -27.45 -14.19 -1.58
N ILE A 71 -26.49 -14.53 -0.72
CA ILE A 71 -25.06 -14.27 -0.92
C ILE A 71 -24.34 -15.62 -0.99
N THR A 72 -23.37 -15.69 -1.87
CA THR A 72 -22.38 -16.77 -1.90
C THR A 72 -21.01 -16.20 -1.58
N SER A 73 -20.29 -16.90 -0.71
CA SER A 73 -19.00 -16.47 -0.15
C SER A 73 -18.16 -17.73 0.16
N PRO A 74 -17.30 -18.19 -0.75
CA PRO A 74 -16.99 -17.58 -2.05
C PRO A 74 -18.09 -17.87 -3.09
N ALA A 75 -17.90 -17.35 -4.31
CA ALA A 75 -18.69 -17.68 -5.48
C ALA A 75 -18.85 -19.20 -5.67
N LEU A 76 -20.02 -19.61 -6.18
CA LEU A 76 -20.35 -21.00 -6.47
C LEU A 76 -20.55 -21.23 -7.98
N ASP A 77 -20.32 -22.45 -8.44
CA ASP A 77 -20.69 -22.90 -9.77
C ASP A 77 -22.23 -23.10 -9.90
N GLY A 78 -22.71 -23.38 -11.12
CA GLY A 78 -24.13 -23.64 -11.39
C GLY A 78 -24.69 -24.90 -10.69
N GLN A 79 -23.84 -25.73 -10.10
CA GLN A 79 -24.20 -26.91 -9.29
C GLN A 79 -24.16 -26.61 -7.78
N GLY A 80 -23.80 -25.38 -7.39
CA GLY A 80 -23.70 -24.94 -6.00
C GLY A 80 -22.39 -25.33 -5.31
N ASN A 81 -21.35 -25.72 -6.05
CA ASN A 81 -20.05 -26.05 -5.49
C ASN A 81 -19.12 -24.82 -5.50
N PRO A 82 -18.35 -24.58 -4.42
CA PRO A 82 -17.30 -23.56 -4.44
C PRO A 82 -16.09 -24.03 -5.26
N PHE A 83 -15.24 -23.08 -5.61
CA PHE A 83 -13.90 -23.38 -6.12
C PHE A 83 -13.09 -24.13 -5.05
N LEU A 84 -12.50 -25.28 -5.42
CA LEU A 84 -11.69 -26.14 -4.53
C LEU A 84 -10.34 -26.47 -5.17
N GLY A 85 -9.71 -25.53 -5.88
CA GLY A 85 -8.40 -25.74 -6.53
C GLY A 85 -8.43 -26.68 -7.73
N GLN A 86 -9.62 -26.97 -8.27
CA GLN A 86 -9.80 -27.75 -9.51
C GLN A 86 -10.32 -26.83 -10.61
N ALA A 87 -10.06 -27.16 -11.88
CA ALA A 87 -10.44 -26.39 -13.06
C ALA A 87 -11.98 -26.34 -13.28
N LYS A 88 -12.71 -25.78 -12.32
CA LYS A 88 -14.12 -25.47 -12.37
C LYS A 88 -14.29 -23.99 -12.09
N ALA A 89 -14.94 -23.31 -13.02
CA ALA A 89 -15.34 -21.93 -12.90
C ALA A 89 -16.54 -21.77 -11.94
N CYS A 90 -16.56 -20.66 -11.20
CA CYS A 90 -17.70 -20.27 -10.38
C CYS A 90 -18.41 -19.06 -11.01
N GLU A 91 -19.73 -19.15 -11.18
CA GLU A 91 -20.58 -18.06 -11.68
C GLU A 91 -22.00 -18.20 -11.11
N ARG A 92 -22.34 -17.42 -10.08
CA ARG A 92 -23.71 -17.38 -9.57
C ARG A 92 -24.09 -16.05 -8.96
N GLY A 93 -24.80 -15.22 -9.72
CA GLY A 93 -25.47 -14.02 -9.24
C GLY A 93 -25.32 -12.82 -10.18
N ASP A 94 -26.09 -11.76 -9.91
CA ASP A 94 -26.09 -10.52 -10.71
C ASP A 94 -24.90 -9.60 -10.37
N TRP A 95 -24.32 -9.74 -9.17
CA TRP A 95 -23.27 -8.85 -8.66
C TRP A 95 -22.14 -9.62 -7.99
N ALA A 96 -20.89 -9.33 -8.35
CA ALA A 96 -19.72 -9.93 -7.72
C ALA A 96 -18.75 -8.85 -7.21
N ILE A 97 -18.04 -9.12 -6.12
CA ILE A 97 -17.01 -8.23 -5.58
C ILE A 97 -15.73 -9.00 -5.27
N VAL A 98 -14.59 -8.38 -5.60
CA VAL A 98 -13.28 -8.68 -5.01
C VAL A 98 -12.76 -7.45 -4.30
N PHE A 99 -12.23 -7.64 -3.11
CA PHE A 99 -11.87 -6.58 -2.18
C PHE A 99 -10.62 -6.96 -1.37
N ASN A 100 -9.59 -6.12 -1.48
CA ASN A 100 -8.40 -6.14 -0.65
C ASN A 100 -8.42 -4.90 0.24
N GLY A 101 -8.68 -5.08 1.53
CA GLY A 101 -8.74 -3.99 2.48
C GLY A 101 -9.51 -4.32 3.75
N GLU A 102 -9.82 -3.28 4.51
CA GLU A 102 -10.66 -3.29 5.71
C GLU A 102 -11.52 -2.03 5.74
N ILE A 103 -12.83 -2.19 5.94
CA ILE A 103 -13.74 -1.05 6.20
C ILE A 103 -13.97 -0.94 7.70
N TYR A 104 -13.26 -0.04 8.37
CA TYR A 104 -13.25 0.09 9.82
C TYR A 104 -14.62 0.44 10.41
N ASN A 105 -15.41 1.24 9.70
CA ASN A 105 -16.76 1.64 10.14
C ASN A 105 -17.88 0.72 9.62
N TYR A 106 -17.57 -0.50 9.18
CA TYR A 106 -18.57 -1.40 8.57
C TYR A 106 -19.75 -1.71 9.48
N ARG A 107 -19.56 -1.76 10.81
CA ARG A 107 -20.66 -2.01 11.77
C ARG A 107 -21.69 -0.87 11.76
N ASP A 108 -21.20 0.37 11.79
CA ASP A 108 -22.04 1.57 11.72
C ASP A 108 -22.82 1.62 10.39
N LEU A 109 -22.13 1.33 9.28
CA LEU A 109 -22.75 1.28 7.95
C LEU A 109 -23.76 0.14 7.83
N ARG A 110 -23.48 -1.03 8.41
CA ARG A 110 -24.39 -2.17 8.43
C ARG A 110 -25.68 -1.81 9.17
N GLU A 111 -25.58 -1.18 10.34
CA GLU A 111 -26.76 -0.75 11.09
C GLU A 111 -27.61 0.24 10.28
N GLN A 112 -26.97 1.20 9.59
CA GLN A 112 -27.67 2.13 8.71
C GLN A 112 -28.39 1.39 7.57
N LEU A 113 -27.71 0.48 6.87
CA LEU A 113 -28.28 -0.29 5.77
C LEU A 113 -29.43 -1.20 6.23
N GLN A 114 -29.33 -1.80 7.42
CA GLN A 114 -30.41 -2.59 8.00
C GLN A 114 -31.65 -1.74 8.30
N GLN A 115 -31.48 -0.49 8.76
CA GLN A 115 -32.59 0.46 8.94
C GLN A 115 -33.22 0.87 7.61
N GLU A 116 -32.43 0.91 6.53
CA GLU A 116 -32.90 1.11 5.14
C GLU A 116 -33.56 -0.15 4.55
N GLY A 117 -33.52 -1.29 5.27
CA GLY A 117 -34.21 -2.53 4.94
C GLY A 117 -33.35 -3.60 4.26
N TRP A 118 -32.03 -3.42 4.21
CA TRP A 118 -31.11 -4.38 3.60
C TRP A 118 -30.85 -5.59 4.51
N GLY A 119 -30.92 -6.78 3.92
CA GLY A 119 -30.55 -8.05 4.57
C GLY A 119 -29.07 -8.39 4.39
N PHE A 120 -28.51 -9.12 5.36
CA PHE A 120 -27.13 -9.59 5.35
C PHE A 120 -27.05 -11.08 5.72
N GLN A 121 -26.10 -11.81 5.15
CA GLN A 121 -25.88 -13.24 5.40
C GLN A 121 -24.51 -13.57 6.01
N THR A 122 -23.56 -12.65 5.93
CA THR A 122 -22.22 -12.76 6.50
C THR A 122 -22.04 -11.69 7.59
N SER A 123 -20.94 -11.74 8.34
CA SER A 123 -20.51 -10.64 9.20
C SER A 123 -19.31 -9.87 8.63
N SER A 124 -18.96 -10.13 7.37
CA SER A 124 -17.85 -9.47 6.68
C SER A 124 -18.18 -8.03 6.31
N ASP A 125 -17.18 -7.17 6.42
CA ASP A 125 -17.17 -5.82 5.88
C ASP A 125 -17.30 -5.78 4.35
N THR A 126 -16.87 -6.84 3.65
CA THR A 126 -17.04 -7.00 2.20
C THR A 126 -18.51 -6.95 1.78
N GLU A 127 -19.40 -7.61 2.53
CA GLU A 127 -20.84 -7.61 2.23
C GLU A 127 -21.44 -6.22 2.46
N VAL A 128 -21.00 -5.53 3.52
CA VAL A 128 -21.40 -4.14 3.80
C VAL A 128 -20.98 -3.21 2.68
N LEU A 129 -19.77 -3.38 2.14
CA LEU A 129 -19.30 -2.61 0.99
C LEU A 129 -20.15 -2.87 -0.26
N LEU A 130 -20.39 -4.14 -0.61
CA LEU A 130 -21.21 -4.49 -1.78
C LEU A 130 -22.64 -3.96 -1.63
N VAL A 131 -23.28 -4.18 -0.49
CA VAL A 131 -24.64 -3.70 -0.21
C VAL A 131 -24.68 -2.16 -0.17
N GLY A 132 -23.67 -1.51 0.41
CA GLY A 132 -23.56 -0.05 0.42
C GLY A 132 -23.46 0.54 -0.99
N TYR A 133 -22.71 -0.11 -1.90
CA TYR A 133 -22.67 0.28 -3.31
C TYR A 133 -24.03 0.10 -3.98
N LEU A 134 -24.76 -0.99 -3.71
CA LEU A 134 -26.11 -1.18 -4.24
C LEU A 134 -27.11 -0.13 -3.73
N ALA A 135 -26.98 0.29 -2.47
CA ALA A 135 -27.85 1.26 -1.85
C ALA A 135 -27.58 2.71 -2.30
N TRP A 136 -26.29 3.07 -2.45
CA TRP A 136 -25.88 4.46 -2.60
C TRP A 136 -25.08 4.75 -3.88
N GLY A 137 -24.79 3.74 -4.69
CA GLY A 137 -23.93 3.84 -5.86
C GLY A 137 -22.53 4.34 -5.48
N GLU A 138 -21.94 5.21 -6.31
CA GLU A 138 -20.62 5.79 -6.06
C GLU A 138 -20.53 6.60 -4.75
N ALA A 139 -21.67 7.08 -4.21
CA ALA A 139 -21.69 7.83 -2.96
C ALA A 139 -21.36 6.96 -1.73
N VAL A 140 -21.23 5.64 -1.90
CA VAL A 140 -20.66 4.77 -0.87
C VAL A 140 -19.26 5.23 -0.47
N LEU A 141 -18.46 5.75 -1.41
CA LEU A 141 -17.07 6.15 -1.17
C LEU A 141 -16.93 7.28 -0.13
N ASP A 142 -17.93 8.16 -0.03
CA ASP A 142 -17.96 9.25 0.95
C ASP A 142 -18.28 8.76 2.37
N ARG A 143 -18.70 7.49 2.50
CA ARG A 143 -19.13 6.86 3.76
C ARG A 143 -18.12 5.86 4.29
N LEU A 144 -17.19 5.39 3.46
CA LEU A 144 -16.18 4.40 3.85
C LEU A 144 -15.09 5.07 4.69
N ARG A 145 -14.83 4.49 5.86
CA ARG A 145 -13.60 4.73 6.63
C ARG A 145 -12.79 3.45 6.59
N GLY A 146 -11.68 3.44 5.85
CA GLY A 146 -10.95 2.20 5.60
C GLY A 146 -9.72 2.37 4.71
N MET A 147 -8.97 1.29 4.58
CA MET A 147 -7.95 1.09 3.56
C MET A 147 -8.48 0.04 2.58
N PHE A 148 -8.50 0.32 1.28
CA PHE A 148 -9.22 -0.53 0.33
C PHE A 148 -8.76 -0.36 -1.11
N ALA A 149 -8.81 -1.49 -1.80
CA ALA A 149 -8.82 -1.62 -3.24
C ALA A 149 -9.88 -2.67 -3.57
N PHE A 150 -10.86 -2.34 -4.42
CA PHE A 150 -11.92 -3.29 -4.78
C PHE A 150 -12.36 -3.14 -6.23
N ALA A 151 -13.03 -4.17 -6.74
CA ALA A 151 -13.73 -4.18 -8.01
C ALA A 151 -15.09 -4.89 -7.85
N ILE A 152 -16.17 -4.21 -8.27
CA ILE A 152 -17.56 -4.69 -8.22
C ILE A 152 -18.05 -4.87 -9.66
N TRP A 153 -18.45 -6.08 -10.01
CA TRP A 153 -19.03 -6.43 -11.31
C TRP A 153 -20.54 -6.40 -11.27
N GLU A 154 -21.16 -5.82 -12.30
CA GLU A 154 -22.60 -5.88 -12.57
C GLU A 154 -22.87 -6.66 -13.86
N LYS A 155 -23.48 -7.84 -13.74
CA LYS A 155 -23.75 -8.74 -14.87
C LYS A 155 -24.65 -8.12 -15.94
N LYS A 156 -25.65 -7.34 -15.53
CA LYS A 156 -26.68 -6.81 -16.46
C LYS A 156 -26.15 -5.72 -17.39
N THR A 157 -25.28 -4.87 -16.88
CA THR A 157 -24.69 -3.75 -17.61
C THR A 157 -23.33 -4.10 -18.22
N HIS A 158 -22.74 -5.23 -17.79
CA HIS A 158 -21.37 -5.62 -18.09
C HIS A 158 -20.37 -4.52 -17.71
N GLU A 159 -20.59 -3.91 -16.54
CA GLU A 159 -19.72 -2.88 -16.00
C GLU A 159 -19.00 -3.34 -14.75
N LEU A 160 -17.74 -2.94 -14.66
CA LEU A 160 -16.89 -3.10 -13.48
C LEU A 160 -16.66 -1.72 -12.85
N PHE A 161 -16.98 -1.60 -11.57
CA PHE A 161 -16.69 -0.42 -10.75
C PHE A 161 -15.51 -0.71 -9.82
N CYS A 162 -14.41 0.01 -10.00
CA CYS A 162 -13.20 -0.13 -9.19
C CYS A 162 -12.98 1.12 -8.34
N ALA A 163 -12.41 0.96 -7.14
CA ALA A 163 -11.95 2.09 -6.35
C ALA A 163 -10.75 1.76 -5.48
N ARG A 164 -9.94 2.79 -5.21
CA ARG A 164 -8.80 2.76 -4.30
C ARG A 164 -8.95 3.83 -3.21
N ASP A 165 -8.51 3.51 -2.00
CA ASP A 165 -8.66 4.36 -0.82
C ASP A 165 -7.96 5.74 -0.91
N PHE A 166 -8.27 6.59 0.06
CA PHE A 166 -7.89 8.00 0.15
C PHE A 166 -6.40 8.29 -0.10
N PHE A 167 -5.52 7.43 0.43
CA PHE A 167 -4.07 7.62 0.38
C PHE A 167 -3.37 6.56 -0.49
N GLY A 168 -4.13 5.62 -1.06
CA GLY A 168 -3.59 4.52 -1.85
C GLY A 168 -2.86 3.49 -1.00
N ILE A 169 -3.31 3.26 0.24
CA ILE A 169 -2.73 2.29 1.19
C ILE A 169 -2.76 0.89 0.57
N LYS A 170 -3.88 0.49 -0.04
CA LYS A 170 -3.96 -0.79 -0.76
C LYS A 170 -3.57 -0.62 -2.22
N PRO A 171 -2.73 -1.52 -2.77
CA PRO A 171 -2.29 -1.42 -4.15
C PRO A 171 -3.41 -1.79 -5.13
N PHE A 172 -3.41 -1.11 -6.29
CA PHE A 172 -4.27 -1.42 -7.42
C PHE A 172 -3.52 -1.00 -8.70
N TYR A 173 -3.12 -1.99 -9.49
CA TYR A 173 -2.45 -1.82 -10.77
C TYR A 173 -3.38 -2.26 -11.89
N TYR A 174 -3.25 -1.67 -13.07
CA TYR A 174 -4.02 -2.06 -14.23
C TYR A 174 -3.29 -1.81 -15.55
N THR A 175 -3.74 -2.48 -16.60
CA THR A 175 -3.35 -2.23 -17.98
C THR A 175 -4.55 -2.42 -18.90
N VAL A 176 -4.47 -1.88 -20.13
CA VAL A 176 -5.43 -2.16 -21.20
C VAL A 176 -4.66 -2.75 -22.37
N GLN A 177 -4.90 -4.03 -22.69
CA GLN A 177 -4.24 -4.77 -23.77
C GLN A 177 -5.32 -5.38 -24.67
N ASP A 178 -5.23 -5.18 -25.98
CA ASP A 178 -6.20 -5.70 -26.95
C ASP A 178 -7.68 -5.39 -26.61
N GLY A 179 -7.92 -4.26 -25.95
CA GLY A 179 -9.25 -3.83 -25.47
C GLY A 179 -9.68 -4.46 -24.14
N GLN A 180 -8.92 -5.42 -23.60
CA GLN A 180 -9.15 -5.99 -22.28
C GLN A 180 -8.57 -5.10 -21.19
N PHE A 181 -9.37 -4.78 -20.18
CA PHE A 181 -8.89 -4.20 -18.94
C PHE A 181 -8.43 -5.33 -18.02
N VAL A 182 -7.17 -5.30 -17.59
CA VAL A 182 -6.56 -6.28 -16.68
C VAL A 182 -6.10 -5.54 -15.44
N PHE A 183 -6.42 -6.04 -14.24
CA PHE A 183 -6.04 -5.42 -12.97
C PHE A 183 -5.53 -6.42 -11.94
N ALA A 184 -4.73 -5.93 -10.98
CA ALA A 184 -4.28 -6.73 -9.84
C ALA A 184 -3.76 -5.89 -8.66
N SER A 185 -3.63 -6.54 -7.50
CA SER A 185 -2.92 -5.99 -6.34
C SER A 185 -1.41 -5.86 -6.57
N GLU A 186 -0.81 -6.70 -7.41
CA GLU A 186 0.63 -6.75 -7.66
C GLU A 186 0.90 -6.87 -9.16
N ILE A 187 1.93 -6.20 -9.66
CA ILE A 187 2.21 -6.07 -11.09
C ILE A 187 2.48 -7.42 -11.73
N LYS A 188 3.23 -8.29 -11.04
CA LYS A 188 3.52 -9.66 -11.51
C LYS A 188 2.29 -10.51 -11.78
N CYS A 189 1.13 -10.23 -11.18
CA CYS A 189 -0.12 -10.89 -11.58
C CYS A 189 -0.51 -10.53 -13.01
N ILE A 190 -0.39 -9.25 -13.40
CA ILE A 190 -0.66 -8.80 -14.77
C ILE A 190 0.34 -9.42 -15.76
N LEU A 191 1.58 -9.68 -15.34
CA LEU A 191 2.62 -10.30 -16.17
C LEU A 191 2.35 -11.77 -16.53
N GLU A 192 1.38 -12.42 -15.88
CA GLU A 192 0.91 -13.77 -16.22
C GLU A 192 -0.21 -13.75 -17.27
N HIS A 193 -0.80 -12.58 -17.56
CA HIS A 193 -1.84 -12.45 -18.57
C HIS A 193 -1.23 -12.46 -19.99
N PRO A 194 -1.68 -13.35 -20.91
CA PRO A 194 -1.01 -13.58 -22.19
C PRO A 194 -1.07 -12.39 -23.16
N ALA A 195 -2.05 -11.49 -23.00
CA ALA A 195 -2.14 -10.27 -23.80
C ALA A 195 -1.06 -9.23 -23.45
N TYR A 196 -0.39 -9.36 -22.29
CA TYR A 196 0.63 -8.40 -21.89
C TYR A 196 2.03 -8.81 -22.34
N GLU A 197 2.69 -7.94 -23.10
CA GLU A 197 4.10 -8.10 -23.47
C GLU A 197 5.02 -7.35 -22.48
N ARG A 198 5.91 -8.09 -21.82
CA ARG A 198 6.89 -7.54 -20.86
C ARG A 198 7.82 -6.55 -21.54
N ARG A 199 7.62 -5.25 -21.27
CA ARG A 199 8.44 -4.16 -21.79
C ARG A 199 8.85 -3.22 -20.68
N LEU A 200 10.10 -2.80 -20.69
CA LEU A 200 10.62 -1.84 -19.74
C LEU A 200 10.14 -0.43 -20.08
N ASN A 201 9.65 0.29 -19.07
CA ASN A 201 9.43 1.71 -19.15
C ASN A 201 10.76 2.47 -18.98
N GLU A 202 11.32 2.93 -20.10
CA GLU A 202 12.58 3.69 -20.13
C GLU A 202 12.46 5.05 -19.41
N ASP A 203 11.25 5.64 -19.35
CA ASP A 203 11.02 6.91 -18.66
C ASP A 203 11.04 6.71 -17.13
N ALA A 204 10.45 5.62 -16.63
CA ALA A 204 10.52 5.25 -15.22
C ALA A 204 11.98 4.93 -14.80
N LEU A 205 12.72 4.22 -15.66
CA LEU A 205 14.14 3.96 -15.43
C LEU A 205 14.96 5.26 -15.35
N GLU A 206 14.72 6.21 -16.26
CA GLU A 206 15.41 7.51 -16.26
C GLU A 206 15.13 8.30 -14.97
N GLN A 207 13.87 8.32 -14.50
CA GLN A 207 13.53 8.96 -13.23
C GLN A 207 14.19 8.28 -12.04
N TYR A 208 14.19 6.95 -11.99
CA TYR A 208 14.83 6.20 -10.91
C TYR A 208 16.35 6.41 -10.86
N LEU A 209 17.03 6.40 -12.00
CA LEU A 209 18.47 6.70 -12.03
C LEU A 209 18.78 8.15 -11.62
N CYS A 210 17.81 9.06 -11.69
CA CYS A 210 17.96 10.44 -11.26
C CYS A 210 17.62 10.64 -9.77
N PHE A 211 16.44 10.19 -9.38
CA PHE A 211 15.77 10.50 -8.11
C PHE A 211 15.69 9.33 -7.15
N GLN A 212 16.10 8.13 -7.57
CA GLN A 212 16.00 6.88 -6.81
C GLN A 212 14.56 6.38 -6.58
N PHE A 213 13.59 6.99 -7.26
CA PHE A 213 12.19 6.54 -7.38
C PHE A 213 11.59 7.03 -8.70
N SER A 214 10.46 6.45 -9.11
CA SER A 214 9.64 6.94 -10.23
C SER A 214 8.39 7.62 -9.69
N ALA A 215 8.12 8.86 -10.12
CA ALA A 215 6.93 9.64 -9.80
C ALA A 215 5.83 9.51 -10.88
N LEU A 216 6.02 8.65 -11.87
CA LEU A 216 5.05 8.42 -12.93
C LEU A 216 3.85 7.63 -12.42
N ASP A 217 2.68 7.89 -13.02
CA ASP A 217 1.51 7.01 -12.84
C ASP A 217 1.74 5.63 -13.48
N GLU A 218 2.58 5.57 -14.52
CA GLU A 218 3.03 4.35 -15.19
C GLU A 218 4.22 3.73 -14.45
N THR A 219 4.16 2.41 -14.28
CA THR A 219 5.17 1.63 -13.57
C THR A 219 6.43 1.41 -14.41
N PHE A 220 7.42 0.71 -13.86
CA PHE A 220 8.58 0.18 -14.58
C PHE A 220 8.21 -0.78 -15.72
N PHE A 221 6.99 -1.32 -15.71
CA PHE A 221 6.44 -2.13 -16.78
C PHE A 221 5.60 -1.24 -17.67
N LYS A 222 6.02 -1.12 -18.94
CA LYS A 222 5.37 -0.26 -19.93
C LYS A 222 3.90 -0.63 -20.06
N ASP A 223 3.04 0.38 -20.12
CA ASP A 223 1.58 0.31 -20.21
C ASP A 223 0.88 -0.33 -19.00
N ILE A 224 1.59 -0.55 -17.89
CA ILE A 224 0.99 -0.88 -16.59
C ILE A 224 0.98 0.39 -15.73
N PHE A 225 -0.20 0.74 -15.24
CA PHE A 225 -0.47 1.96 -14.48
C PHE A 225 -0.87 1.62 -13.05
N LYS A 226 -0.53 2.52 -12.13
CA LYS A 226 -0.99 2.51 -10.74
C LYS A 226 -2.25 3.36 -10.64
N LEU A 227 -3.37 2.80 -10.17
CA LEU A 227 -4.59 3.60 -9.96
C LEU A 227 -4.31 4.64 -8.87
N PRO A 228 -4.46 5.95 -9.13
CA PRO A 228 -4.06 6.96 -8.15
C PRO A 228 -4.88 6.87 -6.85
N PRO A 229 -4.35 7.37 -5.72
CA PRO A 229 -5.12 7.52 -4.49
C PRO A 229 -6.46 8.24 -4.69
N ALA A 230 -7.43 7.91 -3.85
CA ALA A 230 -8.76 8.50 -3.82
C ALA A 230 -9.49 8.49 -5.17
N THR A 231 -9.27 7.46 -5.98
CA THR A 231 -9.79 7.39 -7.35
C THR A 231 -10.71 6.19 -7.54
N CYS A 232 -11.82 6.41 -8.24
CA CYS A 232 -12.70 5.36 -8.74
C CYS A 232 -12.67 5.33 -10.28
N MET A 233 -13.03 4.18 -10.82
CA MET A 233 -13.00 3.90 -12.25
C MET A 233 -14.20 3.04 -12.63
N ARG A 234 -14.85 3.38 -13.75
CA ARG A 234 -15.84 2.51 -14.40
C ARG A 234 -15.24 1.94 -15.67
N VAL A 235 -15.39 0.65 -15.87
CA VAL A 235 -14.88 -0.10 -17.01
C VAL A 235 -16.04 -0.87 -17.63
N GLY A 236 -16.19 -0.78 -18.95
CA GLY A 236 -17.15 -1.55 -19.72
C GLY A 236 -16.42 -2.60 -20.58
N GLN A 237 -17.17 -3.28 -21.45
CA GLN A 237 -16.60 -4.32 -22.32
C GLN A 237 -15.52 -3.80 -23.28
N GLU A 238 -15.63 -2.54 -23.73
CA GLU A 238 -14.71 -1.91 -24.69
C GLU A 238 -13.60 -1.09 -24.00
N GLY A 239 -13.46 -1.16 -22.67
CA GLY A 239 -12.40 -0.51 -21.91
C GLY A 239 -12.91 0.50 -20.87
N ILE A 240 -12.03 1.45 -20.49
CA ILE A 240 -12.29 2.41 -19.41
C ILE A 240 -13.32 3.45 -19.86
N LEU A 241 -14.44 3.52 -19.14
CA LEU A 241 -15.52 4.47 -19.39
C LEU A 241 -15.29 5.82 -18.69
N SER A 242 -14.81 5.77 -17.44
CA SER A 242 -14.52 6.99 -16.67
C SER A 242 -13.53 6.73 -15.54
N VAL A 243 -12.79 7.78 -15.17
CA VAL A 243 -11.89 7.83 -14.02
C VAL A 243 -12.16 9.12 -13.26
N ARG A 244 -12.42 9.03 -11.95
CA ARG A 244 -12.75 10.19 -11.12
C ARG A 244 -12.03 10.09 -9.78
N ARG A 245 -11.33 11.17 -9.41
CA ARG A 245 -10.87 11.35 -8.03
C ARG A 245 -12.06 11.77 -7.16
N TYR A 246 -12.43 10.96 -6.18
CA TYR A 246 -13.59 11.19 -5.33
C TYR A 246 -13.26 11.98 -4.06
N TRP A 247 -11.98 12.01 -3.64
CA TRP A 247 -11.56 12.75 -2.45
C TRP A 247 -10.22 13.48 -2.65
N ARG A 248 -10.06 14.60 -1.94
CA ARG A 248 -8.79 15.32 -1.76
C ARG A 248 -8.72 15.85 -0.32
N PRO A 249 -7.53 15.91 0.28
CA PRO A 249 -7.40 16.56 1.59
C PRO A 249 -7.74 18.05 1.46
N GLU A 250 -8.62 18.53 2.32
CA GLU A 250 -8.93 19.94 2.47
C GLU A 250 -8.28 20.49 3.74
N TYR A 251 -7.43 21.51 3.58
CA TYR A 251 -6.75 22.15 4.71
C TYR A 251 -7.54 23.35 5.21
N ALA A 252 -8.36 23.15 6.23
CA ALA A 252 -9.10 24.20 6.93
C ALA A 252 -8.37 24.62 8.22
N PHE A 253 -7.31 25.41 8.09
CA PHE A 253 -6.49 25.83 9.24
C PHE A 253 -7.26 26.78 10.18
N ASP A 254 -7.37 26.41 11.45
CA ASP A 254 -7.85 27.29 12.51
C ASP A 254 -6.67 27.85 13.31
N GLY A 255 -6.16 29.01 12.89
CA GLY A 255 -5.07 29.70 13.56
C GLY A 255 -5.44 30.28 14.94
N SER A 256 -6.71 30.21 15.34
CA SER A 256 -7.19 30.70 16.64
C SER A 256 -7.26 29.61 17.71
N ARG A 257 -7.14 28.34 17.33
CA ARG A 257 -7.19 27.21 18.26
C ARG A 257 -6.00 27.23 19.22
N PRO A 258 -6.23 27.16 20.55
CA PRO A 258 -5.14 27.02 21.52
C PRO A 258 -4.30 25.77 21.27
N MET A 259 -3.01 25.83 21.63
CA MET A 259 -2.10 24.69 21.51
C MET A 259 -2.57 23.48 22.34
N ALA A 260 -3.07 23.71 23.55
CA ALA A 260 -3.57 22.65 24.43
C ALA A 260 -4.74 21.88 23.78
N ASP A 261 -5.74 22.60 23.27
CA ASP A 261 -6.89 22.03 22.57
C ASP A 261 -6.47 21.30 21.29
N THR A 262 -5.43 21.78 20.61
CA THR A 262 -4.87 21.10 19.42
C THR A 262 -4.23 19.77 19.80
N VAL A 263 -3.45 19.74 20.88
CA VAL A 263 -2.83 18.51 21.40
C VAL A 263 -3.90 17.50 21.83
N GLU A 264 -4.94 17.95 22.55
CA GLU A 264 -6.05 17.09 22.95
C GLU A 264 -6.83 16.53 21.75
N ALA A 265 -7.06 17.35 20.72
CA ALA A 265 -7.71 16.90 19.49
C ALA A 265 -6.89 15.84 18.74
N ILE A 266 -5.56 16.02 18.67
CA ILE A 266 -4.64 15.04 18.07
C ILE A 266 -4.66 13.73 18.87
N ASP A 267 -4.58 13.80 20.21
CA ASP A 267 -4.61 12.58 21.05
C ASP A 267 -5.95 11.85 20.94
N GLY A 268 -7.06 12.59 20.91
CA GLY A 268 -8.39 12.04 20.67
C GLY A 268 -8.50 11.34 19.33
N ALA A 269 -8.05 11.98 18.25
CA ALA A 269 -8.07 11.42 16.90
C ALA A 269 -7.18 10.17 16.78
N MET A 270 -5.98 10.19 17.37
CA MET A 270 -5.09 9.02 17.36
C MET A 270 -5.71 7.85 18.12
N ARG A 271 -6.22 8.06 19.34
CA ARG A 271 -6.89 7.00 20.13
C ARG A 271 -8.12 6.44 19.42
N GLU A 272 -8.88 7.28 18.75
CA GLU A 272 -10.02 6.83 17.95
C GLU A 272 -9.54 5.98 16.76
N SER A 273 -8.52 6.44 16.04
CA SER A 273 -7.92 5.69 14.93
C SER A 273 -7.42 4.32 15.39
N VAL A 274 -6.63 4.23 16.46
CA VAL A 274 -6.16 2.96 17.04
C VAL A 274 -7.34 2.02 17.35
N ARG A 275 -8.41 2.55 17.96
CA ARG A 275 -9.59 1.74 18.29
C ARG A 275 -10.25 1.15 17.06
N TYR A 276 -10.39 1.92 15.98
CA TYR A 276 -10.95 1.45 14.71
C TYR A 276 -10.05 0.42 14.00
N HIS A 277 -8.73 0.53 14.15
CA HIS A 277 -7.80 -0.43 13.56
C HIS A 277 -7.58 -1.69 14.42
N ASN A 278 -8.06 -1.68 15.68
CA ASN A 278 -8.06 -2.85 16.56
C ASN A 278 -9.33 -3.72 16.39
N VAL A 279 -10.13 -3.48 15.35
CA VAL A 279 -11.38 -4.21 15.05
C VAL A 279 -11.09 -5.37 14.10
N ALA A 280 -10.28 -6.33 14.54
CA ALA A 280 -10.06 -7.59 13.83
C ALA A 280 -10.53 -8.78 14.69
N ASP A 281 -11.00 -9.85 14.04
CA ASP A 281 -11.32 -11.12 14.72
C ASP A 281 -10.05 -11.95 15.04
N VAL A 282 -8.88 -11.39 14.74
CA VAL A 282 -7.55 -11.97 14.98
C VAL A 282 -6.72 -11.07 15.88
N GLU A 283 -5.66 -11.65 16.46
CA GLU A 283 -4.70 -10.88 17.26
C GLU A 283 -3.96 -9.86 16.38
N VAL A 284 -3.96 -8.60 16.81
CA VAL A 284 -3.26 -7.48 16.17
C VAL A 284 -2.00 -7.14 16.98
N GLY A 285 -0.85 -7.15 16.32
CA GLY A 285 0.42 -6.68 16.85
C GLY A 285 0.74 -5.24 16.48
N SER A 286 1.94 -4.78 16.82
CA SER A 286 2.44 -3.45 16.45
C SER A 286 3.92 -3.49 16.12
N PHE A 287 4.36 -2.72 15.14
CA PHE A 287 5.77 -2.39 15.03
C PHE A 287 6.14 -1.39 16.10
N LEU A 288 7.32 -1.58 16.68
CA LEU A 288 7.89 -0.69 17.68
C LEU A 288 9.31 -0.36 17.25
N SER A 289 9.51 0.89 16.82
CA SER A 289 10.84 1.44 16.59
C SER A 289 11.18 2.42 17.72
N SER A 290 12.38 2.99 17.68
CA SER A 290 12.78 4.05 18.60
C SER A 290 12.19 5.43 18.28
N GLY A 291 11.42 5.53 17.19
CA GLY A 291 10.76 6.77 16.76
C GLY A 291 9.57 7.15 17.64
N ILE A 292 9.25 8.44 17.69
CA ILE A 292 8.11 8.96 18.46
C ILE A 292 6.77 8.43 17.96
N ASP A 293 6.67 8.16 16.65
CA ASP A 293 5.40 7.81 15.99
C ASP A 293 4.94 6.41 16.39
N SER A 294 5.81 5.41 16.18
CA SER A 294 5.56 4.02 16.57
C SER A 294 5.47 3.88 18.10
N SER A 295 6.27 4.63 18.85
CA SER A 295 6.21 4.67 20.32
C SER A 295 4.86 5.19 20.84
N TYR A 296 4.36 6.29 20.28
CA TYR A 296 3.09 6.87 20.68
C TYR A 296 1.90 5.98 20.29
N MET A 297 1.94 5.40 19.09
CA MET A 297 0.95 4.43 18.64
C MET A 297 0.93 3.19 19.55
N ALA A 298 2.09 2.59 19.85
CA ALA A 298 2.21 1.45 20.74
C ALA A 298 1.71 1.78 22.16
N ALA A 299 2.01 2.96 22.68
CA ALA A 299 1.51 3.41 23.98
C ALA A 299 -0.01 3.63 23.99
N CYS A 300 -0.60 4.10 22.89
CA CYS A 300 -2.06 4.19 22.76
C CYS A 300 -2.70 2.80 22.73
N LEU A 301 -2.11 1.89 21.97
CA LEU A 301 -2.62 0.54 21.77
C LEU A 301 -2.44 -0.35 23.02
N ALA A 302 -1.33 -0.23 23.75
CA ALA A 302 -1.10 -0.93 25.00
C ALA A 302 -2.17 -0.62 26.07
N LYS A 303 -2.74 0.59 26.06
CA LYS A 303 -3.84 0.97 26.96
C LYS A 303 -5.15 0.26 26.61
N GLU A 304 -5.43 0.08 25.33
CA GLU A 304 -6.65 -0.57 24.83
C GLU A 304 -6.51 -2.11 24.83
N ASN A 305 -5.29 -2.61 24.59
CA ASN A 305 -4.94 -4.03 24.57
C ASN A 305 -3.60 -4.26 25.30
N PRO A 306 -3.61 -4.51 26.62
CA PRO A 306 -2.40 -4.79 27.39
C PRO A 306 -1.67 -6.07 26.97
N GLY A 307 -2.33 -6.97 26.24
CA GLY A 307 -1.76 -8.23 25.75
C GLY A 307 -1.04 -8.10 24.41
N ILE A 308 -0.86 -6.90 23.88
CA ILE A 308 -0.29 -6.71 22.55
C ILE A 308 1.16 -7.19 22.45
N LYS A 309 1.46 -7.82 21.32
CA LYS A 309 2.81 -8.15 20.89
C LYS A 309 3.38 -7.06 20.01
N THR A 310 4.60 -6.64 20.33
CA THR A 310 5.35 -5.68 19.53
C THR A 310 6.58 -6.31 18.89
N PHE A 311 6.99 -5.78 17.74
CA PHE A 311 8.07 -6.32 16.94
C PHE A 311 9.06 -5.22 16.55
N THR A 312 10.35 -5.51 16.68
CA THR A 312 11.43 -4.58 16.40
C THR A 312 12.55 -5.27 15.63
N VAL A 313 13.18 -4.59 14.69
CA VAL A 313 14.39 -5.07 14.04
C VAL A 313 15.47 -4.00 14.12
N GLY A 314 16.72 -4.44 14.11
CA GLY A 314 17.90 -3.58 14.09
C GLY A 314 19.01 -4.27 13.32
N PHE A 315 20.04 -3.51 12.92
CA PHE A 315 21.21 -4.09 12.24
C PHE A 315 22.31 -4.39 13.24
N SER A 316 22.95 -5.55 13.08
CA SER A 316 24.00 -6.05 13.99
C SER A 316 25.17 -5.08 14.13
N GLU A 317 25.48 -4.32 13.08
CA GLU A 317 26.55 -3.33 13.00
C GLU A 317 26.31 -2.12 13.93
N TYR A 318 25.06 -1.83 14.30
CA TYR A 318 24.72 -0.73 15.21
C TYR A 318 24.54 -1.15 16.67
N SER A 319 24.79 -2.42 16.98
CA SER A 319 24.70 -2.92 18.36
C SER A 319 25.60 -2.10 19.32
N GLY A 320 24.99 -1.57 20.38
CA GLY A 320 25.67 -0.83 21.46
C GLY A 320 25.66 0.70 21.37
N GLU A 321 25.92 1.32 20.21
CA GLU A 321 26.01 2.80 20.12
C GLU A 321 24.73 3.48 19.62
N ARG A 322 23.89 2.79 18.83
CA ARG A 322 22.60 3.25 18.30
C ARG A 322 21.65 2.08 18.08
N ASP A 323 21.47 1.29 19.13
CA ASP A 323 20.65 0.09 19.05
C ASP A 323 19.16 0.44 19.26
N GLU A 324 18.40 0.51 18.16
CA GLU A 324 16.95 0.71 18.21
C GLU A 324 16.23 -0.37 19.02
N ILE A 325 16.77 -1.59 19.06
CA ILE A 325 16.20 -2.70 19.81
C ILE A 325 16.24 -2.43 21.31
N SER A 326 17.36 -1.91 21.82
CA SER A 326 17.50 -1.55 23.24
C SER A 326 16.46 -0.50 23.66
N TRP A 327 16.27 0.57 22.87
CA TRP A 327 15.29 1.62 23.17
C TRP A 327 13.85 1.15 23.08
N ALA A 328 13.52 0.33 22.07
CA ALA A 328 12.20 -0.28 21.95
C ALA A 328 11.90 -1.23 23.12
N GLY A 329 12.90 -1.98 23.58
CA GLY A 329 12.80 -2.86 24.75
C GLY A 329 12.49 -2.09 26.04
N GLU A 330 13.22 -1.01 26.31
CA GLU A 330 12.97 -0.14 27.49
C GLU A 330 11.55 0.43 27.51
N LEU A 331 11.04 0.84 26.34
CA LEU A 331 9.67 1.33 26.22
C LEU A 331 8.65 0.20 26.42
N ALA A 332 8.87 -0.97 25.84
CA ALA A 332 8.00 -2.13 26.01
C ALA A 332 7.91 -2.56 27.49
N ASP A 333 9.04 -2.59 28.20
CA ASP A 333 9.11 -2.85 29.64
C ASP A 333 8.32 -1.80 30.45
N THR A 334 8.46 -0.52 30.08
CA THR A 334 7.73 0.59 30.71
C THR A 334 6.22 0.48 30.50
N LEU A 335 5.80 0.03 29.32
CA LEU A 335 4.38 -0.15 28.96
C LEU A 335 3.81 -1.50 29.46
N GLY A 336 4.67 -2.43 29.89
CA GLY A 336 4.27 -3.77 30.33
C GLY A 336 3.77 -4.66 29.18
N ILE A 337 4.31 -4.48 27.97
CA ILE A 337 3.92 -5.22 26.76
C ILE A 337 5.07 -6.09 26.24
N ALA A 338 4.76 -7.14 25.49
CA ALA A 338 5.78 -8.02 24.93
C ALA A 338 6.47 -7.36 23.73
N ASN A 339 7.80 -7.48 23.64
CA ASN A 339 8.58 -7.11 22.46
C ASN A 339 9.43 -8.29 21.98
N THR A 340 9.29 -8.64 20.71
CA THR A 340 10.16 -9.61 20.04
C THR A 340 11.06 -8.86 19.07
N SER A 341 12.37 -9.09 19.16
CA SER A 341 13.35 -8.39 18.33
C SER A 341 14.24 -9.33 17.54
N HIS A 342 14.76 -8.83 16.41
CA HIS A 342 15.74 -9.54 15.58
C HIS A 342 16.85 -8.60 15.11
N HIS A 343 18.10 -9.04 15.26
CA HIS A 343 19.26 -8.34 14.71
C HIS A 343 19.56 -8.91 13.33
N ILE A 344 19.38 -8.09 12.29
CA ILE A 344 19.70 -8.42 10.90
C ILE A 344 21.22 -8.43 10.74
N THR A 345 21.77 -9.51 10.19
CA THR A 345 23.21 -9.60 9.87
C THR A 345 23.49 -9.10 8.45
N GLU A 346 24.74 -8.78 8.14
CA GLU A 346 25.18 -8.44 6.78
C GLU A 346 24.80 -9.55 5.77
N ASP A 347 25.02 -10.81 6.11
CA ASP A 347 24.70 -11.95 5.24
C ASP A 347 23.18 -12.03 4.99
N GLU A 348 22.36 -11.93 6.05
CA GLU A 348 20.90 -11.92 5.95
C GLU A 348 20.40 -10.78 5.05
N TYR A 349 21.00 -9.59 5.19
CA TYR A 349 20.67 -8.44 4.36
C TYR A 349 20.87 -8.75 2.88
N TRP A 350 22.06 -9.17 2.48
CA TRP A 350 22.40 -9.42 1.08
C TRP A 350 21.61 -10.60 0.49
N GLU A 351 21.40 -11.66 1.27
CA GLU A 351 20.62 -12.83 0.84
C GLU A 351 19.14 -12.50 0.63
N SER A 352 18.59 -11.52 1.37
CA SER A 352 17.18 -11.15 1.27
C SER A 352 16.82 -10.33 0.03
N LEU A 353 17.78 -9.62 -0.59
CA LEU A 353 17.52 -8.63 -1.63
C LEU A 353 16.70 -9.17 -2.82
N PRO A 354 16.96 -10.38 -3.37
CA PRO A 354 16.14 -10.91 -4.46
C PRO A 354 14.67 -11.12 -4.06
N ALA A 355 14.40 -11.58 -2.84
CA ALA A 355 13.05 -11.79 -2.34
C ALA A 355 12.35 -10.44 -2.08
N VAL A 356 13.04 -9.49 -1.46
CA VAL A 356 12.53 -8.12 -1.25
C VAL A 356 12.18 -7.48 -2.59
N GLN A 357 13.08 -7.55 -3.58
CA GLN A 357 12.83 -6.98 -4.90
C GLN A 357 11.66 -7.65 -5.62
N TRP A 358 11.50 -8.98 -5.47
CA TRP A 358 10.33 -9.68 -6.00
C TRP A 358 9.03 -9.14 -5.37
N HIS A 359 9.01 -8.91 -4.05
CA HIS A 359 7.80 -8.46 -3.33
C HIS A 359 7.45 -7.00 -3.62
N MET A 360 8.45 -6.17 -3.93
CA MET A 360 8.24 -4.77 -4.26
C MET A 360 7.68 -4.55 -5.67
N ASP A 361 7.75 -5.56 -6.56
CA ASP A 361 7.46 -5.54 -8.00
C ASP A 361 8.30 -4.55 -8.84
N GLU A 362 8.69 -3.41 -8.26
CA GLU A 362 9.47 -2.34 -8.87
C GLU A 362 10.70 -2.03 -7.99
N PRO A 363 11.79 -1.50 -8.57
CA PRO A 363 12.94 -1.11 -7.77
C PRO A 363 12.60 0.10 -6.88
N SER A 364 12.90 -0.03 -5.60
CA SER A 364 12.88 1.06 -4.62
C SER A 364 14.27 1.17 -4.02
N ALA A 365 14.79 2.39 -3.93
CA ALA A 365 16.10 2.65 -3.34
C ALA A 365 16.03 2.94 -1.82
N ASP A 366 14.86 2.78 -1.21
CA ASP A 366 14.70 2.98 0.22
C ASP A 366 15.29 1.78 0.99
N PRO A 367 16.38 1.97 1.77
CA PRO A 367 16.96 0.89 2.56
C PRO A 367 16.01 0.34 3.64
N SER A 368 14.95 1.08 3.99
CA SER A 368 13.94 0.63 4.96
C SER A 368 13.20 -0.64 4.52
N ALA A 369 13.09 -0.89 3.20
CA ALA A 369 12.36 -2.02 2.65
C ALA A 369 12.88 -3.38 3.14
N VAL A 370 14.20 -3.49 3.36
CA VAL A 370 14.80 -4.73 3.89
C VAL A 370 14.46 -4.91 5.36
N ALA A 371 14.55 -3.85 6.17
CA ALA A 371 14.17 -3.90 7.57
C ALA A 371 12.67 -4.26 7.72
N LEU A 372 11.80 -3.66 6.90
CA LEU A 372 10.38 -3.98 6.86
C LEU A 372 10.12 -5.46 6.55
N TYR A 373 10.82 -6.02 5.56
CA TYR A 373 10.71 -7.44 5.24
C TYR A 373 11.04 -8.36 6.44
N PHE A 374 12.09 -8.04 7.21
CA PHE A 374 12.46 -8.84 8.39
C PHE A 374 11.47 -8.67 9.55
N VAL A 375 10.98 -7.45 9.81
CA VAL A 375 10.00 -7.24 10.89
C VAL A 375 8.64 -7.86 10.55
N ASP A 376 8.22 -7.82 9.27
CA ASP A 376 7.03 -8.52 8.78
C ASP A 376 7.19 -10.03 8.95
N LYS A 377 8.33 -10.58 8.54
CA LYS A 377 8.65 -12.01 8.70
C LYS A 377 8.64 -12.43 10.16
N LEU A 378 9.15 -11.59 11.07
CA LEU A 378 9.13 -11.83 12.51
C LEU A 378 7.71 -11.78 13.06
N ALA A 379 6.93 -10.75 12.71
CA ALA A 379 5.55 -10.58 13.15
C ALA A 379 4.65 -11.74 12.69
N ALA A 380 4.81 -12.19 11.45
CA ALA A 380 4.06 -13.31 10.87
C ALA A 380 4.22 -14.64 11.64
N THR A 381 5.25 -14.78 12.48
CA THR A 381 5.41 -15.96 13.35
C THR A 381 4.43 -15.96 14.53
N GLN A 382 3.81 -14.83 14.86
CA GLN A 382 3.02 -14.66 16.08
C GLN A 382 1.65 -13.99 15.87
N VAL A 383 1.49 -13.14 14.84
CA VAL A 383 0.26 -12.39 14.55
C VAL A 383 0.00 -12.33 13.04
N LYS A 384 -1.26 -12.05 12.66
CA LYS A 384 -1.66 -11.91 11.25
C LYS A 384 -1.78 -10.45 10.79
N ALA A 385 -1.98 -9.53 11.74
CA ALA A 385 -2.15 -8.11 11.49
C ALA A 385 -1.23 -7.32 12.41
N VAL A 386 -0.70 -6.22 11.91
CA VAL A 386 0.19 -5.32 12.64
C VAL A 386 -0.16 -3.87 12.33
N LEU A 387 0.00 -3.02 13.34
CA LEU A 387 -0.09 -1.57 13.22
C LEU A 387 1.29 -0.96 13.00
N SER A 388 1.38 -0.01 12.07
CA SER A 388 2.60 0.74 11.73
C SER A 388 2.38 2.24 11.94
N GLY A 389 3.43 2.95 12.35
CA GLY A 389 3.44 4.40 12.55
C GLY A 389 3.72 5.21 11.28
N GLU A 390 3.73 4.57 10.10
CA GLU A 390 3.94 5.23 8.81
C GLU A 390 2.91 6.34 8.54
N GLY A 391 3.35 7.40 7.86
CA GLY A 391 2.53 8.58 7.52
C GLY A 391 2.67 9.75 8.50
N ALA A 392 3.19 9.52 9.71
CA ALA A 392 3.29 10.56 10.74
C ALA A 392 4.23 11.71 10.32
N ASP A 393 5.40 11.39 9.76
CA ASP A 393 6.35 12.39 9.28
C ASP A 393 5.75 13.30 8.20
N GLU A 394 4.91 12.76 7.32
CA GLU A 394 4.22 13.48 6.26
C GLU A 394 3.16 14.44 6.79
N PHE A 395 2.40 14.03 7.82
CA PHE A 395 1.38 14.88 8.44
C PHE A 395 1.98 15.96 9.35
N PHE A 396 3.02 15.62 10.14
CA PHE A 396 3.58 16.51 11.16
C PHE A 396 4.85 17.25 10.72
N GLY A 397 5.37 16.97 9.52
CA GLY A 397 6.60 17.56 9.03
C GLY A 397 7.82 17.09 9.81
N GLY A 398 7.88 15.79 10.15
CA GLY A 398 8.91 15.23 11.02
C GLY A 398 10.29 15.06 10.37
N TYR A 399 10.36 15.09 9.03
CA TYR A 399 11.65 15.06 8.33
C TYR A 399 12.52 16.29 8.64
N ARG A 400 13.79 16.02 8.97
CA ARG A 400 14.78 17.06 9.28
C ARG A 400 14.95 18.11 8.18
N ILE A 401 14.64 17.77 6.93
CA ILE A 401 14.70 18.69 5.79
C ILE A 401 13.77 19.90 5.99
N TYR A 402 12.63 19.73 6.65
CA TYR A 402 11.72 20.84 6.97
C TYR A 402 12.31 21.83 7.98
N GLN A 403 13.38 21.47 8.70
CA GLN A 403 14.10 22.39 9.59
C GLN A 403 15.14 23.26 8.87
N VAL A 404 15.49 22.94 7.62
CA VAL A 404 16.55 23.65 6.87
C VAL A 404 16.22 25.14 6.67
N PRO A 405 15.00 25.55 6.27
CA PRO A 405 14.66 26.97 6.13
C PRO A 405 14.84 27.75 7.45
N PHE A 406 14.41 27.18 8.58
CA PHE A 406 14.57 27.79 9.90
C PHE A 406 16.04 27.88 10.32
N SER A 407 16.81 26.83 10.04
CA SER A 407 18.25 26.79 10.30
C SER A 407 19.00 27.83 9.48
N ASN A 408 18.59 28.07 8.22
CA ASN A 408 19.23 29.02 7.31
C ASN A 408 18.72 30.47 7.48
N ALA A 409 17.61 30.68 8.19
CA ALA A 409 16.95 32.00 8.32
C ALA A 409 17.88 33.11 8.81
N LYS A 410 18.88 32.79 9.66
CA LYS A 410 19.85 33.78 10.17
C LYS A 410 20.81 34.32 9.10
N LEU A 411 20.96 33.60 7.99
CA LEU A 411 21.86 33.93 6.88
C LEU A 411 21.11 34.29 5.58
N SER A 412 19.79 34.18 5.56
CA SER A 412 18.97 34.42 4.36
C SER A 412 19.06 35.87 3.84
N TRP A 413 19.44 36.82 4.70
CA TRP A 413 19.66 38.22 4.31
C TRP A 413 20.93 38.42 3.47
N ALA A 414 21.90 37.50 3.53
CA ALA A 414 23.18 37.64 2.84
C ALA A 414 23.08 37.19 1.37
N PRO A 415 23.70 37.92 0.41
CA PRO A 415 23.71 37.49 -0.98
C PRO A 415 24.35 36.11 -1.16
N LYS A 416 23.70 35.23 -1.94
CA LYS A 416 24.15 33.83 -2.14
C LYS A 416 25.59 33.72 -2.66
N GLY A 417 25.99 34.61 -3.57
CA GLY A 417 27.38 34.65 -4.09
C GLY A 417 28.42 34.93 -2.99
N LEU A 418 28.08 35.77 -2.01
CA LEU A 418 28.93 36.07 -0.86
C LEU A 418 29.08 34.83 0.04
N LEU A 419 27.97 34.14 0.33
CA LEU A 419 27.97 32.92 1.12
C LEU A 419 28.77 31.79 0.45
N ARG A 420 28.66 31.63 -0.88
CA ARG A 420 29.46 30.67 -1.66
C ARG A 420 30.94 31.00 -1.61
N GLY A 421 31.31 32.27 -1.78
CA GLY A 421 32.69 32.73 -1.67
C GLY A 421 33.26 32.51 -0.27
N ALA A 422 32.49 32.86 0.76
CA ALA A 422 32.85 32.65 2.17
C ALA A 422 33.00 31.16 2.51
N SER A 423 32.10 30.29 2.00
CA SER A 423 32.21 28.84 2.15
C SER A 423 33.50 28.30 1.53
N LYS A 424 33.82 28.68 0.29
CA LYS A 424 35.06 28.26 -0.38
C LYS A 424 36.32 28.68 0.39
N ALA A 425 36.34 29.93 0.87
CA ALA A 425 37.43 30.42 1.70
C ALA A 425 37.52 29.66 3.04
N ALA A 426 36.40 29.44 3.72
CA ALA A 426 36.34 28.70 4.97
C ALA A 426 36.80 27.23 4.81
N ARG A 427 36.43 26.56 3.71
CA ARG A 427 36.91 25.22 3.36
C ARG A 427 38.41 25.19 3.12
N ALA A 428 38.93 26.14 2.34
CA ALA A 428 40.37 26.25 2.08
C ALA A 428 41.18 26.53 3.36
N LEU A 429 40.56 27.17 4.36
CA LEU A 429 41.14 27.45 5.66
C LEU A 429 40.83 26.38 6.73
N HIS A 430 40.21 25.26 6.36
CA HIS A 430 39.81 24.16 7.26
C HIS A 430 38.95 24.60 8.47
N VAL A 431 38.13 25.65 8.29
CA VAL A 431 37.24 26.16 9.33
C VAL A 431 36.01 25.25 9.46
N ARG A 432 35.73 24.80 10.70
CA ARG A 432 34.50 24.04 10.99
C ARG A 432 33.27 24.92 10.72
N GLY A 433 32.28 24.37 10.04
CA GLY A 433 31.04 25.09 9.71
C GLY A 433 30.99 25.69 8.30
N ALA A 434 32.02 25.52 7.46
CA ALA A 434 31.97 25.94 6.06
C ALA A 434 30.76 25.36 5.30
N ASN A 435 30.36 24.11 5.61
CA ASN A 435 29.17 23.45 5.05
C ASN A 435 27.85 24.12 5.44
N TYR A 436 27.81 24.90 6.53
CA TYR A 436 26.62 25.67 6.89
C TYR A 436 26.44 26.89 5.98
N LEU A 437 27.54 27.56 5.62
CA LEU A 437 27.52 28.68 4.65
C LEU A 437 27.14 28.20 3.24
N GLU A 438 27.59 27.01 2.86
CA GLU A 438 27.22 26.37 1.58
C GLU A 438 25.72 26.08 1.52
N ARG A 439 25.18 25.37 2.51
CA ARG A 439 23.74 25.07 2.62
C ARG A 439 22.87 26.32 2.68
N ALA A 440 23.33 27.37 3.38
CA ALA A 440 22.62 28.65 3.42
C ALA A 440 22.64 29.41 2.08
N SER A 441 23.57 29.06 1.18
CA SER A 441 23.69 29.68 -0.14
C SER A 441 22.86 28.98 -1.23
N GLU A 442 22.29 27.82 -0.93
CA GLU A 442 21.48 27.02 -1.85
C GLU A 442 20.04 27.57 -1.92
N THR A 443 19.43 27.47 -3.09
CA THR A 443 17.98 27.62 -3.32
C THR A 443 17.28 26.29 -3.02
N ALA A 444 15.95 26.28 -2.88
CA ALA A 444 15.23 25.02 -2.75
C ALA A 444 15.51 24.13 -3.98
N GLU A 445 15.54 24.72 -5.17
CA GLU A 445 15.82 24.08 -6.45
C GLU A 445 17.21 23.43 -6.52
N ASP A 446 18.18 23.94 -5.75
CA ASP A 446 19.54 23.38 -5.69
C ASP A 446 19.62 22.07 -4.88
N TRP A 447 18.69 21.85 -3.93
CA TRP A 447 18.70 20.67 -3.03
C TRP A 447 17.38 19.88 -2.99
N TYR A 448 16.30 20.33 -3.59
CA TYR A 448 14.98 19.68 -3.53
C TYR A 448 15.01 18.26 -4.12
N TYR A 449 15.92 18.02 -5.06
CA TYR A 449 16.18 16.70 -5.62
C TYR A 449 17.05 15.80 -4.73
N THR A 450 17.48 16.27 -3.55
CA THR A 450 18.58 15.70 -2.77
C THR A 450 18.16 15.46 -1.32
N ASN A 451 17.27 14.50 -1.07
CA ASN A 451 17.19 13.91 0.28
C ASN A 451 18.37 12.93 0.54
N ALA A 452 19.01 12.44 -0.52
CA ALA A 452 20.20 11.58 -0.48
C ALA A 452 21.35 12.17 -1.34
N ASN A 453 22.07 13.18 -0.84
CA ASN A 453 23.38 13.60 -1.37
C ASN A 453 23.54 13.75 -2.92
N GLY A 454 22.57 14.31 -3.63
CA GLY A 454 22.67 14.60 -5.07
C GLY A 454 21.77 13.74 -5.94
N VAL A 455 21.86 13.91 -7.27
CA VAL A 455 21.34 12.91 -8.22
C VAL A 455 22.12 11.61 -8.04
N ALA A 456 21.44 10.46 -8.02
CA ALA A 456 22.12 9.18 -7.84
C ALA A 456 23.19 8.92 -8.93
N PHE A 457 22.89 9.35 -10.15
CA PHE A 457 23.81 9.30 -11.29
C PHE A 457 23.77 10.61 -12.07
N SER A 458 24.95 11.12 -12.46
CA SER A 458 25.08 12.27 -13.36
C SER A 458 24.46 11.96 -14.75
N PRO A 459 24.10 12.98 -15.56
CA PRO A 459 23.59 12.74 -16.92
C PRO A 459 24.49 11.83 -17.78
N GLN A 460 25.82 11.93 -17.62
CA GLN A 460 26.79 11.12 -18.36
C GLN A 460 26.80 9.66 -17.88
N GLU A 461 26.68 9.44 -16.56
CA GLU A 461 26.57 8.10 -15.99
C GLU A 461 25.25 7.42 -16.37
N ARG A 462 24.14 8.18 -16.37
CA ARG A 462 22.82 7.69 -16.82
C ARG A 462 22.85 7.26 -18.29
N GLU A 463 23.41 8.10 -19.17
CA GLU A 463 23.59 7.74 -20.58
C GLU A 463 24.45 6.47 -20.74
N ARG A 464 25.55 6.37 -19.97
CA ARG A 464 26.39 5.17 -19.98
C ARG A 464 25.63 3.93 -19.53
N LEU A 465 24.90 3.99 -18.42
CA LEU A 465 24.12 2.86 -17.88
C LEU A 465 23.02 2.42 -18.86
N ARG A 466 22.37 3.37 -19.53
CA ARG A 466 21.35 3.09 -20.55
C ARG A 466 21.95 2.51 -21.83
N SER A 467 23.08 3.06 -22.29
CA SER A 467 23.81 2.55 -23.46
C SER A 467 24.43 1.16 -23.24
N GLY A 468 24.78 0.83 -21.99
CA GLY A 468 25.39 -0.44 -21.59
C GLY A 468 24.49 -1.65 -21.85
N LYS A 469 23.16 -1.45 -21.93
CA LYS A 469 22.20 -2.47 -22.35
C LYS A 469 22.34 -2.91 -23.82
N ARG A 470 23.04 -2.16 -24.68
CA ARG A 470 23.32 -2.59 -26.06
C ARG A 470 24.59 -3.45 -26.20
N ALA A 471 25.44 -3.56 -25.18
CA ALA A 471 26.77 -4.15 -25.32
C ALA A 471 26.99 -5.48 -24.59
N ALA A 472 26.03 -5.98 -23.81
CA ALA A 472 26.16 -7.25 -23.11
C ALA A 472 25.15 -8.28 -23.64
N GLY A 473 25.57 -9.02 -24.67
CA GLY A 473 25.07 -10.37 -24.85
C GLY A 473 25.46 -11.18 -23.63
N GLN A 474 24.51 -11.47 -22.76
CA GLN A 474 24.61 -12.52 -21.76
C GLN A 474 23.41 -13.47 -21.88
N PRO A 475 23.63 -14.78 -21.66
CA PRO A 475 22.68 -15.81 -22.03
C PRO A 475 21.50 -15.86 -21.07
N ALA A 476 20.38 -16.36 -21.57
CA ALA A 476 19.19 -16.64 -20.77
C ALA A 476 19.54 -17.50 -19.53
N PRO A 477 18.89 -17.27 -18.38
CA PRO A 477 19.04 -18.15 -17.23
C PRO A 477 18.63 -19.58 -17.61
N ALA A 478 19.45 -20.55 -17.21
CA ALA A 478 19.16 -21.96 -17.40
C ALA A 478 17.87 -22.35 -16.65
N ALA A 479 17.12 -23.27 -17.27
CA ALA A 479 15.77 -23.71 -16.92
C ALA A 479 15.57 -24.18 -15.47
#